data_AF-A0A7K2MHC8-F1
#
_entry.id   AF-A0A7K2MHC8-F1
#
_cell.length_a   1.000
_cell.length_b   1.000
_cell.length_c   1.000
_cell.angle_alpha   90.00
_cell.angle_beta   90.00
_cell.angle_gamma   90.00
#
_symmetry.space_group_name_H-M   'P 1'
#
loop_
_entity.id
_entity.type
_entity.pdbx_description
1 polymer ?
#
loop_
_entity_poly.entity_id
_entity_poly.type
_entity_poly.pdbx_seq_one_letter_code
_entity_poly.pdbx_strand_id
1 'polypeptide(L)'
;MSEESKRSVVVERTGSGQFLATNARGGTISFGTVPDSGGDTGFTPVELFLAAIGGCTAVDVDIATARHAEPSRFAVTVTGDKVSDDLGNRMTNLQVTFAVTFPDGE
;
A
#
# COMPACT_ATOMS: atom_id res chain seq x y z
N MET A 1 -21.33 9.18 -20.38
CA MET A 1 -20.14 8.52 -19.81
C MET A 1 -19.56 9.51 -18.82
N SER A 2 -19.85 9.32 -17.55
CA SER A 2 -19.79 10.34 -16.50
C SER A 2 -18.36 10.82 -16.24
N GLU A 3 -18.18 12.14 -16.13
CA GLU A 3 -16.94 12.81 -15.73
C GLU A 3 -16.51 12.56 -14.26
N GLU A 4 -17.12 11.58 -13.60
CA GLU A 4 -16.97 11.31 -12.16
C GLU A 4 -16.01 10.14 -11.87
N SER A 5 -14.98 9.96 -12.73
CA SER A 5 -13.97 8.90 -12.56
C SER A 5 -12.69 9.38 -11.85
N LYS A 6 -12.58 10.67 -11.53
CA LYS A 6 -11.37 11.22 -10.91
C LYS A 6 -11.28 10.79 -9.45
N ARG A 7 -10.22 10.06 -9.09
CA ARG A 7 -9.86 9.77 -7.69
C ARG A 7 -8.74 10.70 -7.27
N SER A 8 -8.85 11.31 -6.09
CA SER A 8 -7.82 12.20 -5.56
C SER A 8 -7.71 12.10 -4.05
N VAL A 9 -6.51 12.38 -3.56
CA VAL A 9 -6.17 12.64 -2.16
C VAL A 9 -5.43 13.97 -2.09
N VAL A 10 -5.57 14.68 -0.97
CA VAL A 10 -4.77 15.87 -0.67
C VAL A 10 -3.69 15.45 0.32
N VAL A 11 -2.44 15.86 0.09
CA VAL A 11 -1.32 15.57 0.99
C VAL A 11 -0.78 16.89 1.53
N GLU A 12 -0.77 17.03 2.85
CA GLU A 12 -0.32 18.24 3.54
C GLU A 12 0.85 17.93 4.46
N ARG A 13 1.81 18.85 4.55
CA ARG A 13 2.94 18.75 5.46
C ARG A 13 2.51 19.21 6.85
N THR A 14 2.59 18.32 7.84
CA THR A 14 2.24 18.62 9.24
C THR A 14 3.47 18.91 10.10
N GLY A 15 4.65 18.48 9.66
CA GLY A 15 5.92 18.67 10.34
C GLY A 15 7.10 18.41 9.41
N SER A 16 8.33 18.55 9.91
CA SER A 16 9.51 18.21 9.10
C SER A 16 9.55 16.72 8.79
N GLY A 17 9.51 16.39 7.49
CA GLY A 17 9.45 14.99 7.04
C GLY A 17 8.13 14.28 7.36
N GLN A 18 7.10 14.98 7.86
CA GLN A 18 5.82 14.39 8.28
C GLN A 18 4.65 14.95 7.45
N PHE A 19 3.78 14.06 7.00
CA PHE A 19 2.69 14.36 6.09
C PHE A 19 1.39 13.66 6.50
N LEU A 20 0.26 14.26 6.12
CA LEU A 20 -1.08 13.69 6.26
C LEU A 20 -1.75 13.66 4.88
N ALA A 21 -2.14 12.47 4.41
CA ALA A 21 -3.00 12.31 3.26
C ALA A 21 -4.47 12.27 3.69
N THR A 22 -5.34 13.00 3.01
CA THR A 22 -6.79 13.03 3.23
C THR A 22 -7.53 12.70 1.94
N ASN A 23 -8.41 11.71 1.96
CA ASN A 23 -9.28 11.39 0.83
C ASN A 23 -10.56 12.24 0.83
N ALA A 24 -11.32 12.24 -0.28
CA ALA A 24 -12.56 13.00 -0.41
C ALA A 24 -13.67 12.62 0.60
N ARG A 25 -13.58 11.45 1.24
CA ARG A 25 -14.50 10.99 2.28
C ARG A 25 -14.07 11.43 3.70
N GLY A 26 -12.96 12.16 3.83
CA GLY A 26 -12.40 12.60 5.11
C GLY A 26 -11.53 11.56 5.83
N GLY A 27 -11.26 10.41 5.21
CA GLY A 27 -10.33 9.42 5.77
C GLY A 27 -8.88 9.86 5.61
N THR A 28 -8.07 9.62 6.63
CA THR A 28 -6.68 10.12 6.69
C THR A 28 -5.64 9.01 6.87
N ILE A 29 -4.42 9.27 6.39
CA ILE A 29 -3.22 8.43 6.58
C ILE A 29 -2.04 9.35 6.90
N SER A 30 -1.39 9.13 8.05
CA SER A 30 -0.13 9.79 8.40
C SER A 30 1.06 8.97 7.90
N PHE A 31 2.04 9.65 7.32
CA PHE A 31 3.27 9.01 6.82
C PHE A 31 4.43 10.02 6.80
N GLY A 32 5.66 9.54 6.78
CA GLY A 32 6.81 10.43 6.86
C GLY A 32 8.17 9.75 6.74
N THR A 33 9.25 10.51 6.89
CA THR A 33 10.59 9.94 7.02
C THR A 33 10.77 9.36 8.42
N VAL A 34 11.33 8.16 8.53
CA VAL A 34 11.66 7.57 9.83
C VAL A 34 12.61 8.53 10.59
N PRO A 35 12.28 8.97 11.81
CA PRO A 35 13.21 9.73 12.63
C PRO A 35 14.40 8.85 13.01
N ASP A 36 15.63 9.36 12.90
CA ASP A 36 16.86 8.68 13.35
C ASP A 36 16.79 8.25 14.84
N SER A 37 15.89 8.85 15.62
CA SER A 37 15.72 8.66 17.05
C SER A 37 15.00 7.37 17.47
N GLY A 38 14.61 6.50 16.52
CA GLY A 38 14.09 5.16 16.81
C GLY A 38 12.82 5.15 17.66
N GLY A 39 11.66 5.02 17.03
CA GLY A 39 10.40 4.85 17.78
C GLY A 39 9.11 5.05 16.99
N ASP A 40 9.17 5.59 15.78
CA ASP A 40 7.98 5.77 14.96
C ASP A 40 7.75 4.53 14.08
N THR A 41 6.59 3.88 14.25
CA THR A 41 6.13 2.74 13.43
C THR A 41 5.29 3.21 12.24
N GLY A 42 5.23 4.52 11.99
CA GLY A 42 4.54 5.09 10.84
C GLY A 42 5.14 4.64 9.51
N PHE A 43 4.29 4.59 8.48
CA PHE A 43 4.72 4.26 7.13
C PHE A 43 5.63 5.36 6.56
N THR A 44 6.68 4.96 5.87
CA THR A 44 7.36 5.82 4.90
C THR A 44 6.58 5.94 3.60
N PRO A 45 6.83 6.96 2.76
CA PRO A 45 6.20 7.05 1.44
C PRO A 45 6.41 5.79 0.58
N VAL A 46 7.58 5.15 0.67
CA VAL A 46 7.89 3.93 -0.10
C VAL A 46 7.08 2.75 0.44
N GLU A 47 7.05 2.54 1.76
CA GLU A 47 6.27 1.45 2.35
C GLU A 47 4.77 1.64 2.10
N LEU A 48 4.27 2.88 2.17
CA LEU A 48 2.87 3.19 1.85
C LEU A 48 2.55 2.91 0.38
N PHE A 49 3.48 3.20 -0.53
CA PHE A 49 3.35 2.85 -1.94
C PHE A 49 3.30 1.32 -2.16
N LEU A 50 4.19 0.56 -1.52
CA LEU A 50 4.19 -0.90 -1.60
C LEU A 50 2.91 -1.50 -0.99
N ALA A 51 2.44 -0.95 0.13
CA ALA A 51 1.17 -1.33 0.74
C ALA A 51 -0.01 -1.07 -0.18
N ALA A 52 -0.02 0.06 -0.92
CA ALA A 52 -1.07 0.36 -1.89
C ALA A 52 -1.08 -0.64 -3.06
N ILE A 53 0.09 -1.02 -3.59
CA ILE A 53 0.20 -2.07 -4.62
C ILE A 53 -0.36 -3.39 -4.09
N GLY A 54 0.09 -3.81 -2.90
CA GLY A 54 -0.37 -5.04 -2.26
C GLY A 54 -1.88 -5.02 -2.04
N GLY A 55 -2.41 -3.94 -1.50
CA GLY A 55 -3.84 -3.77 -1.22
C GLY A 55 -4.73 -3.80 -2.46
N CYS A 56 -4.36 -3.10 -3.53
CA CYS A 56 -5.13 -3.11 -4.78
C CYS A 56 -5.27 -4.54 -5.33
N THR A 57 -4.16 -5.29 -5.37
CA THR A 57 -4.18 -6.67 -5.87
C THR A 57 -4.82 -7.66 -4.89
N ALA A 58 -4.69 -7.43 -3.58
CA ALA A 58 -5.29 -8.26 -2.54
C ALA A 58 -6.82 -8.26 -2.62
N VAL A 59 -7.43 -7.08 -2.79
CA VAL A 59 -8.89 -6.94 -2.89
C VAL A 59 -9.43 -7.73 -4.08
N ASP A 60 -8.75 -7.69 -5.22
CA ASP A 60 -9.17 -8.44 -6.41
C ASP A 60 -9.10 -9.95 -6.20
N VAL A 61 -8.00 -10.44 -5.61
CA VAL A 61 -7.82 -11.88 -5.33
C VAL A 61 -8.82 -12.36 -4.27
N ASP A 62 -9.04 -11.59 -3.21
CA ASP A 62 -10.00 -11.92 -2.15
C ASP A 62 -11.42 -12.08 -2.71
N ILE A 63 -11.89 -11.10 -3.51
CA ILE A 63 -13.20 -11.18 -4.17
C ILE A 63 -13.32 -12.39 -5.10
N ALA A 64 -12.24 -12.77 -5.78
CA ALA A 64 -12.23 -13.92 -6.67
C ALA A 64 -12.29 -15.25 -5.91
N THR A 65 -11.56 -15.36 -4.78
CA THR A 65 -11.43 -16.62 -4.04
C THR A 65 -12.55 -16.85 -3.03
N ALA A 66 -13.02 -15.79 -2.36
CA ALA A 66 -14.06 -15.89 -1.33
C ALA A 66 -15.42 -16.39 -1.86
N ARG A 67 -15.63 -16.33 -3.18
CA ARG A 67 -16.79 -16.94 -3.85
C ARG A 67 -16.77 -18.48 -3.82
N HIS A 68 -15.61 -19.08 -3.61
CA HIS A 68 -15.40 -20.52 -3.62
C HIS A 68 -15.14 -21.06 -2.21
N ALA A 69 -14.23 -20.44 -1.47
CA ALA A 69 -13.93 -20.79 -0.09
C ALA A 69 -13.28 -19.60 0.64
N GLU A 70 -13.62 -19.43 1.92
CA GLU A 70 -12.97 -18.44 2.77
C GLU A 70 -11.53 -18.89 3.10
N PRO A 71 -10.49 -18.07 2.85
CA PRO A 71 -9.11 -18.43 3.16
C PRO A 71 -8.87 -18.43 4.68
N SER A 72 -8.22 -19.47 5.20
CA SER A 72 -7.78 -19.51 6.61
C SER A 72 -6.55 -18.64 6.88
N ARG A 73 -5.80 -18.31 5.82
CA ARG A 73 -4.71 -17.34 5.84
C ARG A 73 -4.64 -16.61 4.51
N PHE A 74 -4.49 -15.29 4.56
CA PHE A 74 -4.26 -14.45 3.38
C PHE A 74 -3.17 -13.43 3.68
N ALA A 75 -2.03 -13.53 3.00
CA ALA A 75 -0.95 -12.57 3.13
C ALA A 75 -0.39 -12.20 1.75
N VAL A 76 -0.11 -10.91 1.56
CA VAL A 76 0.56 -10.39 0.37
C VAL A 76 1.85 -9.71 0.81
N THR A 77 2.96 -10.14 0.24
CA THR A 77 4.27 -9.52 0.46
C THR A 77 4.67 -8.79 -0.81
N VAL A 78 4.96 -7.49 -0.69
CA VAL A 78 5.43 -6.67 -1.80
C VAL A 78 6.86 -6.23 -1.53
N THR A 79 7.75 -6.49 -2.48
CA THR A 79 9.16 -6.12 -2.42
C THR A 79 9.57 -5.31 -3.65
N GLY A 80 10.71 -4.64 -3.58
CA GLY A 80 11.33 -3.96 -4.70
C GLY A 80 12.60 -3.24 -4.28
N ASP A 81 13.39 -2.84 -5.27
CA ASP A 81 14.66 -2.15 -5.08
C ASP A 81 14.47 -0.64 -5.22
N LYS A 82 14.90 0.11 -4.21
CA LYS A 82 14.94 1.58 -4.31
C LYS A 82 16.22 1.99 -5.02
N VAL A 83 16.09 2.62 -6.18
CA VAL A 83 17.20 3.21 -6.94
C VAL A 83 17.17 4.73 -6.75
N SER A 84 18.33 5.29 -6.42
CA SER A 84 18.58 6.74 -6.38
C SER A 84 19.80 7.02 -7.24
N ASP A 85 19.58 7.63 -8.41
CA ASP A 85 20.62 7.99 -9.37
C ASP A 85 20.38 9.41 -9.93
N ASP A 86 21.16 9.81 -10.94
CA ASP A 86 21.06 11.13 -11.57
C ASP A 86 19.69 11.41 -12.22
N LEU A 87 18.88 10.36 -12.45
CA LEU A 87 17.51 10.47 -12.98
C LEU A 87 16.45 10.57 -11.85
N GLY A 88 16.87 10.56 -10.59
CA GLY A 88 16.03 10.72 -9.41
C GLY A 88 15.77 9.42 -8.65
N ASN A 89 14.69 9.42 -7.87
CA ASN A 89 14.31 8.31 -6.99
C ASN A 89 13.20 7.48 -7.64
N ARG A 90 13.42 6.17 -7.79
CA ARG A 90 12.41 5.24 -8.31
C ARG A 90 12.49 3.86 -7.65
N MET A 91 11.39 3.13 -7.67
CA MET A 91 11.36 1.71 -7.32
C MET A 91 11.48 0.87 -8.60
N THR A 92 12.35 -0.14 -8.57
CA THR A 92 12.50 -1.14 -9.64
C THR A 92 12.31 -2.54 -9.09
N ASN A 93 12.17 -3.55 -9.97
CA ASN A 93 12.05 -4.96 -9.58
C ASN A 93 10.93 -5.22 -8.56
N LEU A 94 9.77 -4.57 -8.76
CA LEU A 94 8.62 -4.76 -7.89
C LEU A 94 8.06 -6.18 -8.03
N GLN A 95 7.95 -6.89 -6.92
CA GLN A 95 7.40 -8.24 -6.87
C GLN A 95 6.27 -8.30 -5.83
N VAL A 96 5.15 -8.90 -6.22
CA VAL A 96 4.00 -9.18 -5.36
C VAL A 96 3.89 -10.68 -5.17
N THR A 97 3.96 -11.15 -3.93
CA THR A 97 3.88 -12.58 -3.59
C THR A 97 2.66 -12.83 -2.71
N PHE A 98 1.78 -13.72 -3.16
CA PHE A 98 0.61 -14.16 -2.42
C PHE A 98 0.92 -15.47 -1.68
N ALA A 99 0.62 -15.49 -0.38
CA ALA A 99 0.68 -16.69 0.46
C ALA A 99 -0.70 -16.91 1.07
N VAL A 100 -1.54 -17.64 0.34
CA VAL A 100 -2.94 -17.90 0.68
C VAL A 100 -3.13 -19.37 1.00
N THR A 101 -3.85 -19.68 2.07
CA THR A 101 -4.19 -21.04 2.48
C THR A 101 -5.70 -21.16 2.56
N PHE A 102 -6.24 -22.18 1.90
CA PHE A 102 -7.65 -22.55 1.97
C PHE A 102 -7.80 -23.79 2.86
N PRO A 103 -8.93 -23.94 3.57
CA PRO A 103 -9.24 -25.20 4.23
C PRO A 103 -9.34 -26.32 3.19
N ASP A 104 -9.11 -27.56 3.61
CA ASP A 104 -9.42 -28.73 2.79
C ASP A 104 -10.92 -28.71 2.46
N GLY A 105 -11.27 -28.93 1.19
CA GLY A 105 -12.66 -29.10 0.78
C GLY A 105 -13.19 -30.47 1.18
N GLU A 106 -14.51 -30.60 1.31
CA GLU A 106 -15.17 -31.89 1.03
C GLU A 106 -15.24 -32.13 -0.49
#